data_AF-A0A397SFJ7-F1
#
_entry.id   AF-A0A397SFJ7-F1
#
_cell.length_a   1.000
_cell.length_b   1.000
_cell.length_c   1.000
_cell.angle_alpha   90.00
_cell.angle_beta   90.00
_cell.angle_gamma   90.00
#
_symmetry.space_group_name_H-M   'P 1'
#
loop_
_entity.id
_entity.type
_entity.pdbx_description
1 polymer ?
#
loop_
_entity_poly.entity_id
_entity_poly.type
_entity_poly.pdbx_seq_one_letter_code
_entity_poly.pdbx_strand_id
1 'polypeptide(L)'
;MKGKEDLNQDKNFQDLLVACRSGDLERVESLVRNFATPINRTDFWQCSPLYLACLCGHYNVVKFLLENGARCERKTFEGERCIYGALTPKIRNLLSKYKYSKAVDEIQPYRQFFSQLLERSFDTLSDIIFKLYVSTDLTKTVEIPAHRFVLYARSTLFANNFQTIWRTCKVIEIQEIQIHPSCFLVMLRYLYTGEIGLIPEDLTSNMIQLCNYFHLDNLAELYSVTDMPFTKIVTQERDKIELQKRQQDFTKFFKNVLLGGKKYFYTDSDDEKDYKNSLKTNNIQNGINEEPKFIGIQQFAQHDTCIRVEDEYFPCHKAIITGRSEYFNAMFNGPFAKAQHIVTVSDLNPGIFALMLEFIYTDKCDIPESVAYEVLIKADMYLLDKLKSLASIVLTSSLEPLEDIYVLRRTAVDLNIDRLEQWCSRWFAEHLNEVLEDQRFLDLIYESAHSIQKRQETDTIPFVDDLRYWLSKKYSVFEGDIDKKSGRVDDEDITAWEAEYNSTLEKIDQILLNLNLDA
;
A
#
# COMPACT_ATOMS: atom_id res chain seq x y z
N MET A 1 -34.03 13.62 -9.54
CA MET A 1 -33.30 14.80 -9.00
C MET A 1 -31.78 14.62 -9.13
N LYS A 2 -31.29 14.13 -10.28
CA LYS A 2 -29.87 13.83 -10.59
C LYS A 2 -28.96 15.06 -10.80
N GLY A 3 -29.40 16.25 -10.36
CA GLY A 3 -28.77 17.51 -10.78
C GLY A 3 -27.96 18.20 -9.69
N LYS A 4 -28.40 18.20 -8.43
CA LYS A 4 -27.87 19.15 -7.44
C LYS A 4 -26.61 18.67 -6.69
N GLU A 5 -26.42 17.37 -6.51
CA GLU A 5 -25.25 16.82 -5.79
C GLU A 5 -24.01 16.72 -6.68
N ASP A 6 -24.15 16.27 -7.93
CA ASP A 6 -23.07 16.31 -8.95
C ASP A 6 -22.59 17.75 -9.23
N LEU A 7 -23.53 18.70 -9.33
CA LEU A 7 -23.21 20.12 -9.50
C LEU A 7 -22.40 20.70 -8.34
N ASN A 8 -22.59 20.18 -7.11
CA ASN A 8 -21.91 20.70 -5.92
C ASN A 8 -20.50 20.11 -5.75
N GLN A 9 -20.29 18.84 -6.10
CA GLN A 9 -18.95 18.23 -6.14
C GLN A 9 -18.08 18.86 -7.24
N ASP A 10 -18.65 19.12 -8.42
CA ASP A 10 -17.93 19.85 -9.47
C ASP A 10 -17.66 21.31 -9.04
N LYS A 11 -18.58 21.98 -8.35
CA LYS A 11 -18.35 23.32 -7.81
C LYS A 11 -17.22 23.37 -6.79
N ASN A 12 -17.19 22.46 -5.82
CA ASN A 12 -16.11 22.41 -4.82
C ASN A 12 -14.75 22.11 -5.46
N PHE A 13 -14.72 21.24 -6.47
CA PHE A 13 -13.50 20.97 -7.23
C PHE A 13 -13.04 22.20 -8.02
N GLN A 14 -13.94 22.92 -8.68
CA GLN A 14 -13.61 24.19 -9.34
C GLN A 14 -13.10 25.23 -8.34
N ASP A 15 -13.74 25.35 -7.18
CA ASP A 15 -13.32 26.25 -6.10
C ASP A 15 -11.92 25.87 -5.57
N LEU A 16 -11.58 24.58 -5.52
CA LEU A 16 -10.25 24.11 -5.13
C LEU A 16 -9.20 24.51 -6.17
N LEU A 17 -9.48 24.33 -7.46
CA LEU A 17 -8.58 24.78 -8.53
C LEU A 17 -8.36 26.29 -8.49
N VAL A 18 -9.41 27.07 -8.23
CA VAL A 18 -9.31 28.53 -8.09
C VAL A 18 -8.46 28.89 -6.86
N ALA A 19 -8.69 28.26 -5.71
CA ALA A 19 -7.92 28.49 -4.50
C ALA A 19 -6.42 28.10 -4.67
N CYS A 20 -6.14 27.01 -5.40
CA CYS A 20 -4.78 26.61 -5.75
C CYS A 20 -4.10 27.59 -6.72
N ARG A 21 -4.86 28.26 -7.62
CA ARG A 21 -4.33 29.32 -8.49
C ARG A 21 -4.07 30.62 -7.74
N SER A 22 -4.96 31.01 -6.83
CA SER A 22 -4.85 32.24 -6.06
C SER A 22 -3.86 32.14 -4.89
N GLY A 23 -3.54 30.93 -4.44
CA GLY A 23 -2.65 30.69 -3.30
C GLY A 23 -3.36 30.82 -1.94
N ASP A 24 -4.70 30.77 -1.93
CA ASP A 24 -5.52 30.88 -0.74
C ASP A 24 -5.46 29.58 0.08
N LEU A 25 -4.45 29.50 0.95
CA LEU A 25 -4.20 28.32 1.76
C LEU A 25 -5.41 27.97 2.65
N GLU A 26 -6.01 28.95 3.32
CA GLU A 26 -7.14 28.70 4.24
C GLU A 26 -8.33 28.08 3.51
N ARG A 27 -8.62 28.57 2.29
CA ARG A 27 -9.68 27.99 1.46
C ARG A 27 -9.32 26.61 0.94
N VAL A 28 -8.07 26.37 0.55
CA VAL A 28 -7.58 25.03 0.17
C VAL A 28 -7.72 24.06 1.36
N GLU A 29 -7.29 24.46 2.56
CA GLU A 29 -7.41 23.64 3.76
C GLU A 29 -8.87 23.29 4.05
N SER A 30 -9.77 24.27 3.95
CA SER A 30 -11.20 24.07 4.15
C SER A 30 -11.80 23.11 3.10
N LEU A 31 -11.49 23.30 1.81
CA LEU A 31 -12.01 22.46 0.72
C LEU A 31 -11.49 21.01 0.78
N VAL A 32 -10.24 20.83 1.19
CA VAL A 32 -9.61 19.51 1.30
C VAL A 32 -10.05 18.79 2.58
N ARG A 33 -10.04 19.47 3.74
CA ARG A 33 -10.38 18.83 5.03
C ARG A 33 -11.89 18.74 5.28
N ASN A 34 -12.64 19.80 4.99
CA ASN A 34 -14.07 19.89 5.37
C ASN A 34 -14.99 19.30 4.30
N PHE A 35 -14.64 19.45 3.02
CA PHE A 35 -15.50 19.04 1.89
C PHE A 35 -14.99 17.81 1.14
N ALA A 36 -13.87 17.22 1.56
CA ALA A 36 -13.25 16.03 0.94
C ALA A 36 -13.08 16.17 -0.59
N THR A 37 -12.73 17.37 -1.04
CA THR A 37 -12.62 17.67 -2.47
C THR A 37 -11.47 16.87 -3.09
N PRO A 38 -11.65 16.21 -4.25
CA PRO A 38 -10.65 15.29 -4.80
C PRO A 38 -9.37 16.02 -5.24
N ILE A 39 -8.28 15.83 -4.48
CA ILE A 39 -7.00 16.51 -4.69
C ILE A 39 -6.19 15.99 -5.90
N ASN A 40 -6.49 14.77 -6.37
CA ASN A 40 -5.78 14.10 -7.47
C ASN A 40 -6.62 14.03 -8.76
N ARG A 41 -7.82 14.63 -8.79
CA ARG A 41 -8.62 14.76 -10.01
C ARG A 41 -8.05 15.87 -10.89
N THR A 42 -8.27 15.79 -12.19
CA THR A 42 -7.89 16.83 -13.16
C THR A 42 -9.11 17.52 -13.78
N ASP A 43 -8.93 18.76 -14.23
CA ASP A 43 -9.92 19.48 -15.03
C ASP A 43 -9.94 19.04 -16.51
N PHE A 44 -10.75 19.73 -17.33
CA PHE A 44 -10.87 19.49 -18.78
C PHE A 44 -9.54 19.69 -19.54
N TRP A 45 -8.60 20.45 -18.98
CA TRP A 45 -7.26 20.67 -19.54
C TRP A 45 -6.19 19.76 -18.92
N GLN A 46 -6.61 18.71 -18.20
CA GLN A 46 -5.72 17.80 -17.48
C GLN A 46 -4.81 18.52 -16.47
N CYS A 47 -5.32 19.57 -15.82
CA CYS A 47 -4.61 20.26 -14.75
C CYS A 47 -5.08 19.72 -13.39
N SER A 48 -4.14 19.20 -12.59
CA SER A 48 -4.40 18.86 -11.20
C SER A 48 -4.28 20.10 -10.29
N PRO A 49 -4.90 20.09 -9.09
CA PRO A 49 -4.69 21.11 -8.06
C PRO A 49 -3.20 21.31 -7.72
N LEU A 50 -2.43 20.22 -7.66
CA LEU A 50 -1.00 20.27 -7.38
C LEU A 50 -0.23 20.98 -8.50
N TYR A 51 -0.51 20.63 -9.76
CA TYR A 51 0.11 21.27 -10.92
C TYR A 51 -0.17 22.78 -10.96
N LEU A 52 -1.41 23.20 -10.70
CA LEU A 52 -1.78 24.62 -10.65
C LEU A 52 -1.04 25.38 -9.55
N ALA A 53 -0.94 24.80 -8.35
CA ALA A 53 -0.20 25.39 -7.24
C ALA A 53 1.31 25.51 -7.55
N CYS A 54 1.88 24.53 -8.26
CA CYS A 54 3.27 24.55 -8.71
C CYS A 54 3.53 25.63 -9.78
N LEU A 55 2.62 25.72 -10.76
CA LEU A 55 2.67 26.69 -11.86
C LEU A 55 2.53 28.14 -11.36
N CYS A 56 1.66 28.37 -10.38
CA CYS A 56 1.45 29.68 -9.79
C CYS A 56 2.49 30.03 -8.70
N GLY A 57 3.34 29.08 -8.28
CA GLY A 57 4.44 29.33 -7.36
C GLY A 57 4.07 29.35 -5.87
N HIS A 58 2.95 28.76 -5.48
CA HIS A 58 2.43 28.82 -4.12
C HIS A 58 3.02 27.73 -3.22
N TYR A 59 4.21 27.96 -2.69
CA TYR A 59 4.97 26.98 -1.90
C TYR A 59 4.16 26.36 -0.75
N ASN A 60 3.44 27.17 0.05
CA ASN A 60 2.68 26.67 1.20
C ASN A 60 1.51 25.78 0.79
N VAL A 61 0.85 26.12 -0.32
CA VAL A 61 -0.23 25.30 -0.89
C VAL A 61 0.33 24.00 -1.47
N VAL A 62 1.46 24.05 -2.20
CA VAL A 62 2.14 22.84 -2.71
C VAL A 62 2.53 21.92 -1.56
N LYS A 63 3.16 22.46 -0.51
CA LYS A 63 3.54 21.70 0.68
C LYS A 63 2.32 21.06 1.34
N PHE A 64 1.24 21.81 1.53
CA PHE A 64 0.00 21.29 2.10
C PHE A 64 -0.61 20.17 1.25
N LEU A 65 -0.70 20.35 -0.08
CA LEU A 65 -1.27 19.34 -0.98
C LEU A 65 -0.44 18.04 -0.96
N LEU A 66 0.89 18.14 -0.96
CA LEU A 66 1.78 17.00 -0.82
C LEU A 66 1.57 16.30 0.54
N GLU A 67 1.55 17.04 1.65
CA GLU A 67 1.26 16.50 2.99
C GLU A 67 -0.12 15.80 3.07
N ASN A 68 -1.09 16.20 2.24
CA ASN A 68 -2.44 15.61 2.19
C ASN A 68 -2.62 14.56 1.08
N GLY A 69 -1.52 14.09 0.46
CA GLY A 69 -1.55 12.90 -0.42
C GLY A 69 -1.72 13.21 -1.91
N ALA A 70 -1.30 14.39 -2.35
CA ALA A 70 -1.22 14.71 -3.77
C ALA A 70 -0.10 13.90 -4.45
N ARG A 71 -0.41 13.26 -5.58
CA ARG A 71 0.53 12.38 -6.30
C ARG A 71 1.61 13.19 -7.01
N CYS A 72 2.87 12.95 -6.65
CA CYS A 72 4.04 13.52 -7.32
C CYS A 72 5.15 12.48 -7.45
N GLU A 73 4.96 11.51 -8.34
CA GLU A 73 5.94 10.46 -8.60
C GLU A 73 6.89 10.85 -9.72
N ARG A 74 8.20 10.71 -9.45
CA ARG A 74 9.25 10.88 -10.46
C ARG A 74 9.05 9.79 -11.52
N LYS A 75 8.99 10.17 -12.80
CA LYS A 75 8.70 9.34 -14.00
C LYS A 75 7.22 9.14 -14.36
N THR A 76 6.28 9.75 -13.64
CA THR A 76 4.89 9.85 -14.12
C THR A 76 4.70 11.14 -14.92
N PHE A 77 3.82 11.11 -15.92
CA PHE A 77 3.49 12.29 -16.74
C PHE A 77 3.10 13.49 -15.85
N GLU A 78 2.32 13.26 -14.80
CA GLU A 78 1.88 14.31 -13.88
C GLU A 78 2.99 14.83 -12.96
N GLY A 79 3.82 13.94 -12.41
CA GLY A 79 4.95 14.33 -11.58
C GLY A 79 6.01 15.13 -12.35
N GLU A 80 6.31 14.73 -13.58
CA GLU A 80 7.22 15.48 -14.45
C GLU A 80 6.66 16.88 -14.78
N ARG A 81 5.37 16.98 -15.11
CA ARG A 81 4.69 18.27 -15.35
C ARG A 81 4.77 19.19 -14.15
N CYS A 82 4.58 18.68 -12.93
CA CYS A 82 4.71 19.49 -11.72
C CYS A 82 6.15 19.99 -11.50
N ILE A 83 7.15 19.16 -11.79
CA ILE A 83 8.59 19.51 -11.64
C ILE A 83 9.02 20.55 -12.70
N TYR A 84 8.64 20.34 -13.96
CA TYR A 84 8.94 21.27 -15.06
C TYR A 84 8.14 22.57 -14.94
N GLY A 85 6.87 22.48 -14.53
CA GLY A 85 5.96 23.61 -14.35
C GLY A 85 6.19 24.41 -13.07
N ALA A 86 7.06 23.96 -12.14
CA ALA A 86 7.33 24.68 -10.90
C ALA A 86 7.94 26.07 -11.14
N LEU A 87 7.22 27.12 -10.72
CA LEU A 87 7.65 28.52 -10.91
C LEU A 87 8.95 28.86 -10.18
N THR A 88 9.19 28.24 -9.01
CA THR A 88 10.36 28.56 -8.17
C THR A 88 11.28 27.35 -7.95
N PRO A 89 12.61 27.58 -7.84
CA PRO A 89 13.57 26.52 -7.48
C PRO A 89 13.26 25.87 -6.13
N LYS A 90 12.68 26.63 -5.19
CA LYS A 90 12.25 26.10 -3.88
C LYS A 90 11.18 25.02 -4.02
N ILE A 91 10.19 25.24 -4.89
CA ILE A 91 9.15 24.24 -5.19
C ILE A 91 9.75 23.06 -5.95
N ARG A 92 10.61 23.29 -6.94
CA ARG A 92 11.29 22.21 -7.67
C ARG A 92 12.12 21.32 -6.75
N ASN A 93 12.84 21.92 -5.81
CA ASN A 93 13.62 21.22 -4.79
C ASN A 93 12.75 20.52 -3.73
N LEU A 94 11.51 20.98 -3.53
CA LEU A 94 10.53 20.32 -2.68
C LEU A 94 9.90 19.11 -3.39
N LEU A 95 9.62 19.18 -4.69
CA LEU A 95 9.04 18.09 -5.49
C LEU A 95 10.08 17.00 -5.84
N SER A 96 11.29 17.42 -6.23
CA SER A 96 12.50 16.61 -6.00
C SER A 96 12.67 16.42 -4.49
N LYS A 97 13.50 15.58 -3.89
CA LYS A 97 13.47 15.35 -2.40
C LYS A 97 12.18 14.74 -1.84
N TYR A 98 10.98 15.18 -2.22
CA TYR A 98 9.72 14.52 -1.83
C TYR A 98 9.66 13.17 -2.52
N LYS A 99 10.22 12.16 -1.85
CA LYS A 99 9.98 10.76 -2.16
C LYS A 99 8.63 10.44 -1.53
N TYR A 100 7.68 9.98 -2.36
CA TYR A 100 6.42 9.39 -1.86
C TYR A 100 6.69 8.35 -0.76
N SER A 101 7.89 7.73 -0.72
CA SER A 101 8.29 6.80 0.33
C SER A 101 8.83 7.40 1.65
N LYS A 102 9.09 8.73 1.79
CA LYS A 102 9.70 9.32 3.01
C LYS A 102 8.92 10.46 3.68
N ALA A 103 7.86 10.98 3.06
CA ALA A 103 6.97 11.99 3.65
C ALA A 103 5.56 11.46 3.92
N VAL A 104 5.39 10.14 3.83
CA VAL A 104 4.12 9.48 4.06
C VAL A 104 3.98 9.26 5.55
N ASP A 105 3.05 9.98 6.15
CA ASP A 105 2.28 9.47 7.26
C ASP A 105 1.92 8.01 6.93
N GLU A 106 2.53 7.03 7.61
CA GLU A 106 2.38 5.58 7.30
C GLU A 106 0.90 5.16 7.20
N ILE A 107 0.03 5.98 7.77
CA ILE A 107 -1.43 5.94 7.89
C ILE A 107 -2.16 6.32 6.59
N GLN A 108 -1.59 7.21 5.78
CA GLN A 108 -2.27 7.90 4.67
C GLN A 108 -2.64 6.98 3.49
N PRO A 109 -1.80 6.05 2.99
CA PRO A 109 -2.14 5.23 1.83
C PRO A 109 -3.25 4.22 2.12
N TYR A 110 -3.22 3.60 3.31
CA TYR A 110 -4.25 2.65 3.72
C TYR A 110 -5.59 3.34 4.00
N ARG A 111 -5.57 4.52 4.63
CA ARG A 111 -6.78 5.34 4.82
C ARG A 111 -7.33 5.84 3.48
N GLN A 112 -6.47 6.30 2.59
CA GLN A 112 -6.83 6.79 1.26
C GLN A 112 -7.52 5.70 0.44
N PHE A 113 -7.05 4.45 0.52
CA PHE A 113 -7.73 3.32 -0.11
C PHE A 113 -9.20 3.21 0.33
N PHE A 114 -9.49 3.22 1.64
CA PHE A 114 -10.88 3.12 2.11
C PHE A 114 -11.73 4.36 1.83
N SER A 115 -11.13 5.55 1.81
CA SER A 115 -11.84 6.77 1.37
C SER A 115 -12.28 6.62 -0.08
N GLN A 116 -11.35 6.22 -0.96
CA GLN A 116 -11.65 5.98 -2.37
C GLN A 116 -12.66 4.85 -2.56
N LEU A 117 -12.59 3.80 -1.74
CA LEU A 117 -13.54 2.69 -1.79
C LEU A 117 -14.96 3.16 -1.43
N LEU A 118 -15.10 4.01 -0.42
CA LEU A 118 -16.40 4.58 -0.03
C LEU A 118 -16.92 5.57 -1.09
N GLU A 119 -16.05 6.40 -1.66
CA GLU A 119 -16.41 7.40 -2.67
C GLU A 119 -16.78 6.76 -4.03
N ARG A 120 -16.17 5.62 -4.38
CA ARG A 120 -16.48 4.85 -5.59
C ARG A 120 -17.70 3.92 -5.46
N SER A 121 -18.47 4.05 -4.39
CA SER A 121 -19.51 3.06 -4.00
C SER A 121 -20.63 2.85 -5.03
N PHE A 122 -20.79 3.72 -6.04
CA PHE A 122 -21.71 3.50 -7.15
C PHE A 122 -21.16 2.57 -8.27
N ASP A 123 -19.94 2.05 -8.13
CA ASP A 123 -19.34 1.09 -9.06
C ASP A 123 -19.73 -0.37 -8.74
N THR A 124 -19.48 -1.27 -9.70
CA THR A 124 -19.80 -2.72 -9.70
C THR A 124 -19.28 -3.57 -8.53
N LEU A 125 -18.55 -2.98 -7.57
CA LEU A 125 -17.90 -3.66 -6.45
C LEU A 125 -18.66 -3.53 -5.12
N SER A 126 -19.69 -2.68 -5.04
CA SER A 126 -20.56 -2.64 -3.86
C SER A 126 -21.46 -3.88 -3.81
N ASP A 127 -21.50 -4.53 -2.65
CA ASP A 127 -22.20 -5.80 -2.44
C ASP A 127 -23.47 -5.62 -1.58
N ILE A 128 -23.73 -4.40 -1.11
CA ILE A 128 -24.91 -4.06 -0.31
C ILE A 128 -25.34 -2.60 -0.48
N ILE A 129 -26.65 -2.35 -0.42
CA ILE A 129 -27.26 -1.02 -0.52
C ILE A 129 -28.16 -0.79 0.70
N PHE A 130 -27.99 0.35 1.36
CA PHE A 130 -28.89 0.81 2.42
C PHE A 130 -29.90 1.80 1.86
N LYS A 131 -31.18 1.51 2.02
CA LYS A 131 -32.29 2.40 1.67
C LYS A 131 -32.76 3.14 2.91
N LEU A 132 -32.60 4.46 2.89
CA LEU A 132 -33.00 5.36 3.98
C LEU A 132 -34.13 6.28 3.52
N TYR A 133 -35.11 6.52 4.39
CA TYR A 133 -36.21 7.45 4.11
C TYR A 133 -35.81 8.88 4.46
N VAL A 134 -36.13 9.83 3.58
CA VAL A 134 -35.86 11.25 3.83
C VAL A 134 -36.85 11.76 4.88
N SER A 135 -36.34 12.37 5.95
CA SER A 135 -37.17 12.81 7.07
C SER A 135 -38.29 13.79 6.68
N THR A 136 -38.05 14.61 5.65
CA THR A 136 -39.02 15.60 5.14
C THR A 136 -40.04 15.02 4.15
N ASP A 137 -39.80 13.82 3.59
CA ASP A 137 -40.64 13.21 2.55
C ASP A 137 -40.48 11.68 2.58
N LEU A 138 -41.40 11.00 3.27
CA LEU A 138 -41.40 9.53 3.42
C LEU A 138 -41.64 8.77 2.10
N THR A 139 -41.99 9.47 1.01
CA THR A 139 -42.07 8.84 -0.31
C THR A 139 -40.72 8.78 -1.03
N LYS A 140 -39.73 9.53 -0.52
CA LYS A 140 -38.37 9.57 -1.07
C LYS A 140 -37.41 8.74 -0.23
N THR A 141 -36.66 7.91 -0.92
CA THR A 141 -35.57 7.12 -0.36
C THR A 141 -34.24 7.53 -0.96
N VAL A 142 -33.18 7.44 -0.15
CA VAL A 142 -31.79 7.58 -0.58
C VAL A 142 -31.15 6.22 -0.47
N GLU A 143 -30.57 5.76 -1.59
CA GLU A 143 -29.81 4.51 -1.67
C GLU A 143 -28.33 4.80 -1.44
N ILE A 144 -27.75 4.18 -0.43
CA ILE A 144 -26.35 4.35 -0.05
C ILE A 144 -25.65 2.99 -0.20
N PRO A 145 -24.85 2.79 -1.26
CA PRO A 145 -24.08 1.57 -1.43
C PRO A 145 -22.92 1.48 -0.44
N ALA A 146 -22.55 0.25 -0.07
CA ALA A 146 -21.46 -0.07 0.84
C ALA A 146 -20.87 -1.46 0.54
N HIS A 147 -19.90 -1.87 1.37
CA HIS A 147 -19.16 -3.12 1.28
C HIS A 147 -19.31 -3.91 2.57
N ARG A 148 -19.84 -5.13 2.51
CA ARG A 148 -20.08 -6.00 3.65
C ARG A 148 -18.80 -6.26 4.42
N PHE A 149 -17.69 -6.53 3.73
CA PHE A 149 -16.44 -6.90 4.39
C PHE A 149 -15.91 -5.78 5.30
N VAL A 150 -16.09 -4.51 4.93
CA VAL A 150 -15.67 -3.36 5.76
C VAL A 150 -16.56 -3.26 6.99
N LEU A 151 -17.88 -3.28 6.78
CA LEU A 151 -18.86 -3.16 7.86
C LEU A 151 -18.78 -4.33 8.83
N TYR A 152 -18.56 -5.53 8.32
CA TYR A 152 -18.35 -6.74 9.09
C TYR A 152 -17.11 -6.63 9.96
N ALA A 153 -15.97 -6.20 9.39
CA ALA A 153 -14.73 -6.07 10.14
C ALA A 153 -14.87 -5.01 11.26
N ARG A 154 -15.65 -3.95 11.03
CA ARG A 154 -15.64 -2.74 11.86
C ARG A 154 -16.81 -2.62 12.83
N SER A 155 -17.80 -3.50 12.74
CA SER A 155 -18.97 -3.49 13.62
C SER A 155 -19.46 -4.91 13.88
N THR A 156 -19.54 -5.23 15.17
CA THR A 156 -20.07 -6.52 15.65
C THR A 156 -21.55 -6.70 15.29
N LEU A 157 -22.34 -5.62 15.31
CA LEU A 157 -23.75 -5.67 14.91
C LEU A 157 -23.90 -5.97 13.42
N PHE A 158 -23.15 -5.28 12.56
CA PHE A 158 -23.14 -5.58 11.13
C PHE A 158 -22.66 -7.02 10.88
N ALA A 159 -21.61 -7.46 11.56
CA ALA A 159 -21.10 -8.83 11.46
C ALA A 159 -22.16 -9.89 11.82
N ASN A 160 -22.84 -9.72 12.96
CA ASN A 160 -23.91 -10.62 13.41
C ASN A 160 -25.09 -10.62 12.43
N ASN A 161 -25.50 -9.44 11.95
CA ASN A 161 -26.63 -9.34 11.04
C ASN A 161 -26.32 -9.97 9.68
N PHE A 162 -25.11 -9.79 9.13
CA PHE A 162 -24.70 -10.45 7.88
C PHE A 162 -24.57 -11.97 8.00
N GLN A 163 -24.42 -12.50 9.21
CA GLN A 163 -24.50 -13.95 9.43
C GLN A 163 -25.94 -14.45 9.59
N THR A 164 -26.87 -13.57 9.94
CA THR A 164 -28.25 -13.92 10.33
C THR A 164 -29.26 -13.27 9.38
N ILE A 165 -29.93 -12.21 9.82
CA ILE A 165 -31.09 -11.58 9.17
C ILE A 165 -30.75 -10.94 7.82
N TRP A 166 -29.51 -10.50 7.62
CA TRP A 166 -29.05 -9.84 6.39
C TRP A 166 -28.22 -10.76 5.50
N ARG A 167 -28.17 -12.06 5.79
CA ARG A 167 -27.28 -13.00 5.10
C ARG A 167 -27.39 -12.93 3.57
N THR A 168 -28.60 -12.95 3.04
CA THR A 168 -28.87 -12.94 1.58
C THR A 168 -29.32 -11.58 1.03
N CYS A 169 -29.37 -10.54 1.88
CA CYS A 169 -29.93 -9.24 1.51
C CYS A 169 -28.94 -8.42 0.69
N LYS A 170 -29.30 -8.05 -0.53
CA LYS A 170 -28.55 -7.04 -1.32
C LYS A 170 -28.96 -5.61 -0.99
N VAL A 171 -30.18 -5.44 -0.51
CA VAL A 171 -30.75 -4.15 -0.14
C VAL A 171 -31.32 -4.28 1.27
N ILE A 172 -30.93 -3.37 2.16
CA ILE A 172 -31.43 -3.27 3.53
C ILE A 172 -32.23 -1.98 3.63
N GLU A 173 -33.48 -2.10 4.04
CA GLU A 173 -34.34 -0.95 4.36
C GLU A 173 -34.34 -0.76 5.87
N ILE A 174 -33.91 0.42 6.33
CA ILE A 174 -33.93 0.77 7.76
C ILE A 174 -35.17 1.63 7.99
N GLN A 175 -36.13 1.09 8.74
CA GLN A 175 -37.44 1.71 8.99
C GLN A 175 -37.67 2.01 10.49
N GLU A 176 -36.86 1.42 11.36
CA GLU A 176 -37.03 1.46 12.81
C GLU A 176 -36.68 2.83 13.41
N ILE A 177 -35.81 3.59 12.74
CA ILE A 177 -35.37 4.92 13.17
C ILE A 177 -35.34 5.90 11.98
N GLN A 178 -35.75 7.15 12.23
CA GLN A 178 -35.69 8.21 11.24
C GLN A 178 -34.25 8.74 11.14
N ILE A 179 -33.47 8.20 10.21
CA ILE A 179 -32.05 8.55 10.03
C ILE A 179 -31.93 9.60 8.92
N HIS A 180 -31.25 10.71 9.19
CA HIS A 180 -30.87 11.64 8.14
C HIS A 180 -29.72 11.03 7.29
N PRO A 181 -29.82 11.00 5.94
CA PRO A 181 -28.81 10.37 5.09
C PRO A 181 -27.38 10.86 5.32
N SER A 182 -27.19 12.16 5.61
CA SER A 182 -25.87 12.71 5.92
C SER A 182 -25.23 12.10 7.18
N CYS A 183 -26.02 11.82 8.23
CA CYS A 183 -25.53 11.16 9.44
C CYS A 183 -25.06 9.74 9.12
N PHE A 184 -25.81 9.02 8.28
CA PHE A 184 -25.45 7.68 7.85
C PHE A 184 -24.15 7.67 7.01
N LEU A 185 -23.97 8.62 6.10
CA LEU A 185 -22.73 8.77 5.34
C LEU A 185 -21.53 9.08 6.24
N VAL A 186 -21.71 9.94 7.26
CA VAL A 186 -20.66 10.22 8.24
C VAL A 186 -20.32 9.00 9.08
N MET A 187 -21.31 8.21 9.50
CA MET A 187 -21.10 6.93 10.18
C MET A 187 -20.31 5.95 9.29
N LEU A 188 -20.68 5.82 8.01
CA LEU A 188 -19.94 4.99 7.06
C LEU A 188 -18.50 5.49 6.90
N ARG A 189 -18.29 6.80 6.75
CA ARG A 189 -16.94 7.39 6.69
C ARG A 189 -16.13 7.01 7.92
N TYR A 190 -16.70 7.10 9.11
CA TYR A 190 -16.01 6.66 10.33
C TYR A 190 -15.65 5.17 10.30
N LEU A 191 -16.56 4.28 9.87
CA LEU A 191 -16.27 2.85 9.78
C LEU A 191 -15.15 2.53 8.77
N TYR A 192 -15.11 3.23 7.63
CA TYR A 192 -14.13 3.02 6.57
C TYR A 192 -12.77 3.66 6.88
N THR A 193 -12.75 4.95 7.23
CA THR A 193 -11.54 5.76 7.32
C THR A 193 -11.07 5.99 8.75
N GLY A 194 -11.96 5.85 9.74
CA GLY A 194 -11.74 6.24 11.13
C GLY A 194 -11.93 7.75 11.38
N GLU A 195 -12.20 8.52 10.33
CA GLU A 195 -12.38 9.97 10.43
C GLU A 195 -13.75 10.31 10.99
N ILE A 196 -13.79 11.30 11.90
CA ILE A 196 -15.04 11.89 12.33
C ILE A 196 -15.46 12.94 11.31
N GLY A 197 -16.62 12.76 10.69
CA GLY A 197 -17.20 13.79 9.85
C GLY A 197 -17.81 14.91 10.69
N LEU A 198 -17.68 16.15 10.22
CA LEU A 198 -18.49 17.25 10.75
C LEU A 198 -19.94 17.05 10.33
N ILE A 199 -20.87 17.32 11.25
CA ILE A 199 -22.31 17.37 10.99
C ILE A 199 -22.87 18.72 11.45
N PRO A 200 -23.91 19.24 10.77
CA PRO A 200 -24.66 20.39 11.27
C PRO A 200 -25.18 20.18 12.70
N GLU A 201 -25.20 21.23 13.51
CA GLU A 201 -25.60 21.17 14.93
C GLU A 201 -27.02 20.62 15.14
N ASP A 202 -27.93 20.92 14.21
CA ASP A 202 -29.31 20.44 14.21
C ASP A 202 -29.42 18.91 14.01
N LEU A 203 -28.38 18.29 13.43
CA LEU A 203 -28.32 16.85 13.19
C LEU A 203 -27.56 16.07 14.28
N THR A 204 -26.96 16.74 15.26
CA THR A 204 -26.17 16.07 16.32
C THR A 204 -26.98 15.03 17.10
N SER A 205 -28.22 15.35 17.47
CA SER A 205 -29.11 14.40 18.16
C SER A 205 -29.42 13.17 17.28
N ASN A 206 -29.62 13.38 15.97
CA ASN A 206 -29.86 12.30 15.02
C ASN A 206 -28.63 11.40 14.86
N MET A 207 -27.43 11.99 14.84
CA MET A 207 -26.17 11.23 14.78
C MET A 207 -25.96 10.39 16.04
N ILE A 208 -26.24 10.93 17.23
CA ILE A 208 -26.14 10.17 18.49
C ILE A 208 -27.13 9.01 18.51
N GLN A 209 -28.39 9.25 18.10
CA GLN A 209 -29.40 8.19 17.99
C GLN A 209 -28.98 7.09 17.01
N LEU A 210 -28.42 7.47 15.86
CA LEU A 210 -27.87 6.55 14.87
C LEU A 210 -26.73 5.70 15.46
N CYS A 211 -25.76 6.35 16.12
CA CYS A 211 -24.62 5.65 16.72
C CYS A 211 -25.06 4.64 17.77
N ASN A 212 -26.02 5.01 18.63
CA ASN A 212 -26.57 4.11 19.64
C ASN A 212 -27.28 2.91 19.03
N TYR A 213 -28.03 3.11 17.93
CA TYR A 213 -28.71 2.03 17.21
C TYR A 213 -27.72 1.01 16.62
N PHE A 214 -26.59 1.47 16.09
CA PHE A 214 -25.54 0.61 15.52
C PHE A 214 -24.47 0.16 16.54
N HIS A 215 -24.65 0.46 17.84
CA HIS A 215 -23.70 0.18 18.92
C HIS A 215 -22.29 0.74 18.67
N LEU A 216 -22.22 1.99 18.19
CA LEU A 216 -20.99 2.75 17.98
C LEU A 216 -20.78 3.74 19.13
N ASP A 217 -20.70 3.21 20.36
CA ASP A 217 -20.67 4.00 21.60
C ASP A 217 -19.54 5.04 21.61
N ASN A 218 -18.34 4.65 21.15
CA ASN A 218 -17.20 5.56 21.03
C ASN A 218 -17.50 6.76 20.11
N LEU A 219 -18.25 6.54 19.02
CA LEU A 219 -18.62 7.62 18.11
C LEU A 219 -19.72 8.51 18.72
N ALA A 220 -20.69 7.90 19.41
CA ALA A 220 -21.74 8.61 20.12
C ALA A 220 -21.17 9.55 21.20
N GLU A 221 -20.21 9.07 22.00
CA GLU A 221 -19.54 9.86 23.04
C GLU A 221 -18.88 11.11 22.45
N LEU A 222 -18.26 10.99 21.28
CA LEU A 222 -17.57 12.11 20.64
C LEU A 222 -18.49 13.23 20.18
N TYR A 223 -19.67 12.89 19.67
CA TYR A 223 -20.68 13.90 19.32
C TYR A 223 -21.43 14.45 20.54
N SER A 224 -21.26 13.85 21.72
CA SER A 224 -21.89 14.32 22.96
C SER A 224 -21.11 15.45 23.66
N VAL A 225 -19.83 15.64 23.33
CA VAL A 225 -18.98 16.68 23.92
C VAL A 225 -19.19 18.00 23.19
N THR A 226 -19.50 19.08 23.93
CA THR A 226 -19.82 20.42 23.40
C THR A 226 -18.66 21.11 22.68
N ASP A 227 -17.41 20.81 23.04
CA ASP A 227 -16.21 21.26 22.34
C ASP A 227 -15.55 20.07 21.63
N MET A 228 -15.94 19.82 20.38
CA MET A 228 -15.27 18.82 19.55
C MET A 228 -13.79 19.20 19.38
N PRO A 229 -12.83 18.37 19.84
CA PRO A 229 -11.42 18.75 19.90
C PRO A 229 -10.79 18.62 18.50
N PHE A 230 -10.95 19.64 17.66
CA PHE A 230 -10.27 19.73 16.36
C PHE A 230 -8.83 20.26 16.45
N THR A 231 -8.22 20.30 17.64
CA THR A 231 -6.82 20.72 17.74
C THR A 231 -5.93 19.72 16.99
N LYS A 232 -5.02 20.26 16.15
CA LYS A 232 -4.17 19.47 15.23
C LYS A 232 -3.35 18.37 15.93
N ILE A 233 -3.04 18.57 17.21
CA ILE A 233 -2.25 17.62 18.03
C ILE A 233 -3.13 16.45 18.51
N VAL A 234 -4.32 16.75 19.04
CA VAL A 234 -5.27 15.72 19.53
C VAL A 234 -5.80 14.85 18.38
N THR A 235 -6.01 15.46 17.21
CA THR A 235 -6.42 14.75 15.99
C THR A 235 -5.36 13.78 15.48
N GLN A 236 -4.06 14.12 15.53
CA GLN A 236 -2.99 13.22 15.09
C GLN A 236 -2.78 11.99 15.98
N GLU A 237 -2.79 12.15 17.30
CA GLU A 237 -2.65 11.02 18.23
C GLU A 237 -3.85 10.06 18.12
N ARG A 238 -5.04 10.64 18.04
CA ARG A 238 -6.27 9.88 17.84
C ARG A 238 -6.28 9.13 16.50
N ASP A 239 -5.87 9.79 15.42
CA ASP A 239 -5.79 9.20 14.09
C ASP A 239 -4.89 7.97 14.06
N LYS A 240 -3.79 7.99 14.83
CA LYS A 240 -2.91 6.84 15.04
C LYS A 240 -3.63 5.71 15.78
N ILE A 241 -4.34 6.02 16.87
CA ILE A 241 -5.07 5.02 17.66
C ILE A 241 -6.17 4.35 16.82
N GLU A 242 -6.97 5.15 16.10
CA GLU A 242 -8.07 4.62 15.27
C GLU A 242 -7.53 3.79 14.09
N LEU A 243 -6.39 4.18 13.51
CA LEU A 243 -5.70 3.33 12.53
C LEU A 243 -5.33 1.97 13.13
N GLN A 244 -4.66 1.97 14.29
CA GLN A 244 -4.22 0.73 14.92
C GLN A 244 -5.42 -0.18 15.22
N LYS A 245 -6.50 0.39 15.75
CA LYS A 245 -7.76 -0.33 15.98
C LYS A 245 -8.33 -0.91 14.68
N ARG A 246 -8.39 -0.12 13.61
CA ARG A 246 -8.84 -0.60 12.29
C ARG A 246 -7.98 -1.73 11.77
N GLN A 247 -6.66 -1.60 11.82
CA GLN A 247 -5.75 -2.65 11.40
C GLN A 247 -6.00 -3.93 12.21
N GLN A 248 -6.12 -3.83 13.53
CA GLN A 248 -6.44 -4.97 14.39
C GLN A 248 -7.80 -5.61 14.04
N ASP A 249 -8.83 -4.81 13.76
CA ASP A 249 -10.14 -5.30 13.38
C ASP A 249 -10.10 -6.06 12.05
N PHE A 250 -9.40 -5.51 11.05
CA PHE A 250 -9.18 -6.21 9.78
C PHE A 250 -8.28 -7.44 9.93
N THR A 251 -7.29 -7.43 10.83
CA THR A 251 -6.47 -8.62 11.13
C THR A 251 -7.33 -9.71 11.76
N LYS A 252 -8.19 -9.37 12.72
CA LYS A 252 -9.15 -10.33 13.33
C LYS A 252 -10.11 -10.88 12.28
N PHE A 253 -10.66 -10.01 11.45
CA PHE A 253 -11.52 -10.41 10.34
C PHE A 253 -10.80 -11.38 9.39
N PHE A 254 -9.61 -11.01 8.92
CA PHE A 254 -8.82 -11.83 8.02
C PHE A 254 -8.49 -13.21 8.62
N LYS A 255 -7.97 -13.26 9.85
CA LYS A 255 -7.57 -14.52 10.50
C LYS A 255 -8.76 -15.41 10.83
N ASN A 256 -9.83 -14.85 11.40
CA ASN A 256 -10.94 -15.64 11.93
C ASN A 256 -11.96 -16.02 10.85
N VAL A 257 -12.18 -15.14 9.87
CA VAL A 257 -13.22 -15.34 8.85
C VAL A 257 -12.63 -15.91 7.57
N LEU A 258 -11.62 -15.27 7.01
CA LEU A 258 -11.11 -15.65 5.68
C LEU A 258 -10.19 -16.86 5.79
N LEU A 259 -9.13 -16.78 6.61
CA LEU A 259 -8.24 -17.92 6.82
C LEU A 259 -8.91 -19.07 7.59
N GLY A 260 -9.71 -18.76 8.61
CA GLY A 260 -10.54 -19.75 9.30
C GLY A 260 -11.51 -20.48 8.34
N GLY A 261 -11.98 -19.79 7.30
CA GLY A 261 -12.86 -20.33 6.26
C GLY A 261 -12.17 -21.21 5.21
N LYS A 262 -10.84 -21.18 5.08
CA LYS A 262 -10.07 -22.01 4.12
C LYS A 262 -10.36 -23.51 4.25
N LYS A 263 -10.70 -23.99 5.44
CA LYS A 263 -10.88 -25.42 5.75
C LYS A 263 -12.06 -26.09 5.04
N TYR A 264 -12.89 -25.35 4.29
CA TYR A 264 -14.16 -25.84 3.75
C TYR A 264 -14.26 -25.83 2.21
N PHE A 265 -13.16 -25.61 1.49
CA PHE A 265 -13.16 -25.55 0.02
C PHE A 265 -12.39 -26.71 -0.60
N TYR A 266 -13.10 -27.68 -1.17
CA TYR A 266 -12.60 -28.60 -2.18
C TYR A 266 -13.55 -28.53 -3.37
N THR A 267 -13.03 -28.32 -4.59
CA THR A 267 -13.78 -28.63 -5.82
C THR A 267 -12.85 -29.12 -6.91
N ASP A 268 -12.95 -30.40 -7.25
CA ASP A 268 -13.26 -30.85 -8.61
C ASP A 268 -14.03 -32.18 -8.56
N SER A 269 -14.99 -32.34 -9.48
CA SER A 269 -15.93 -33.46 -9.53
C SER A 269 -15.31 -34.80 -9.96
N ASP A 270 -14.06 -34.77 -10.45
CA ASP A 270 -13.32 -35.98 -10.81
C ASP A 270 -12.53 -36.56 -9.61
N ASP A 271 -12.11 -35.72 -8.66
CA ASP A 271 -11.35 -36.14 -7.46
C ASP A 271 -12.24 -36.75 -6.36
N GLU A 272 -13.57 -36.61 -6.46
CA GLU A 272 -14.52 -37.19 -5.51
C GLU A 272 -14.46 -38.74 -5.51
N LYS A 273 -14.04 -39.35 -6.64
CA LYS A 273 -13.89 -40.80 -6.78
C LYS A 273 -12.57 -41.29 -6.18
N ASP A 274 -11.48 -40.55 -6.36
CA ASP A 274 -10.16 -40.94 -5.86
C ASP A 274 -10.05 -40.78 -4.34
N TYR A 275 -10.69 -39.76 -3.75
CA TYR A 275 -10.76 -39.62 -2.30
C TYR A 275 -11.64 -40.70 -1.63
N LYS A 276 -12.79 -41.07 -2.22
CA LYS A 276 -13.63 -42.19 -1.73
C LYS A 276 -12.92 -43.55 -1.83
N ASN A 277 -11.99 -43.70 -2.78
CA ASN A 277 -11.13 -44.87 -2.87
C ASN A 277 -10.00 -44.84 -1.82
N SER A 278 -9.42 -43.67 -1.52
CA SER A 278 -8.36 -43.53 -0.52
C SER A 278 -8.86 -43.74 0.93
N LEU A 279 -10.09 -43.33 1.22
CA LEU A 279 -10.79 -43.60 2.50
C LEU A 279 -11.08 -45.08 2.73
N LYS A 280 -11.29 -45.87 1.68
CA LYS A 280 -11.45 -47.34 1.79
C LYS A 280 -10.12 -48.04 2.08
N THR A 281 -8.99 -47.44 1.68
CA THR A 281 -7.66 -47.99 1.91
C THR A 281 -7.06 -47.59 3.25
N ASN A 282 -7.46 -46.46 3.83
CA ASN A 282 -6.93 -45.97 5.10
C ASN A 282 -7.98 -46.02 6.22
N ASN A 283 -8.15 -47.22 6.79
CA ASN A 283 -8.72 -47.39 8.12
C ASN A 283 -7.80 -46.72 9.16
N ILE A 284 -8.00 -45.42 9.40
CA ILE A 284 -7.48 -44.76 10.59
C ILE A 284 -8.68 -44.27 11.40
N GLN A 285 -9.04 -45.09 12.38
CA GLN A 285 -9.90 -44.72 13.49
C GLN A 285 -9.30 -43.50 14.19
N ASN A 286 -10.00 -42.36 14.15
CA ASN A 286 -9.99 -41.35 15.22
C ASN A 286 -11.15 -40.36 15.03
N GLY A 287 -12.32 -40.73 15.57
CA GLY A 287 -12.93 -39.96 16.66
C GLY A 287 -13.54 -38.58 16.44
N ILE A 288 -13.81 -38.09 15.22
CA ILE A 288 -14.75 -36.97 15.01
C ILE A 288 -15.63 -37.28 13.78
N ASN A 289 -16.88 -37.67 14.05
CA ASN A 289 -17.89 -38.05 13.05
C ASN A 289 -18.60 -36.82 12.46
N GLU A 290 -17.93 -36.05 11.59
CA GLU A 290 -18.66 -35.21 10.63
C GLU A 290 -18.02 -35.34 9.24
N GLU A 291 -18.75 -35.93 8.30
CA GLU A 291 -18.36 -35.95 6.88
C GLU A 291 -18.27 -34.51 6.36
N PRO A 292 -17.16 -34.10 5.71
CA PRO A 292 -17.06 -32.77 5.12
C PRO A 292 -18.05 -32.66 3.95
N LYS A 293 -19.17 -31.97 4.17
CA LYS A 293 -20.15 -31.65 3.14
C LYS A 293 -19.65 -30.50 2.26
N PHE A 294 -19.79 -30.67 0.95
CA PHE A 294 -19.64 -29.63 -0.05
C PHE A 294 -20.53 -28.42 0.30
N ILE A 295 -19.89 -27.27 0.56
CA ILE A 295 -20.56 -26.00 0.85
C ILE A 295 -20.16 -25.03 -0.26
N GLY A 296 -21.04 -24.85 -1.26
CA GLY A 296 -20.78 -23.95 -2.37
C GLY A 296 -20.49 -22.50 -1.92
N ILE A 297 -19.84 -21.73 -2.80
CA ILE A 297 -19.47 -20.31 -2.61
C ILE A 297 -20.62 -19.44 -2.08
N GLN A 298 -21.88 -19.79 -2.38
CA GLN A 298 -23.07 -19.08 -1.91
C GLN A 298 -23.28 -19.10 -0.39
N GLN A 299 -22.66 -20.01 0.35
CA GLN A 299 -22.96 -20.17 1.78
C GLN A 299 -22.13 -19.26 2.69
N PHE A 300 -21.03 -18.68 2.19
CA PHE A 300 -20.25 -17.66 2.88
C PHE A 300 -20.52 -16.29 2.24
N ALA A 301 -21.67 -15.70 2.57
CA ALA A 301 -22.16 -14.42 2.07
C ALA A 301 -21.27 -13.19 2.41
N GLN A 302 -20.01 -13.43 2.74
CA GLN A 302 -19.02 -12.42 3.05
C GLN A 302 -18.05 -12.22 1.89
N HIS A 303 -17.66 -13.27 1.14
CA HIS A 303 -16.73 -13.14 0.00
C HIS A 303 -17.44 -13.24 -1.36
N ASP A 304 -16.90 -12.58 -2.39
CA ASP A 304 -17.46 -12.52 -3.74
C ASP A 304 -16.58 -13.23 -4.80
N THR A 305 -15.38 -13.65 -4.41
CA THR A 305 -14.43 -14.40 -5.24
C THR A 305 -13.56 -15.33 -4.41
N CYS A 306 -12.88 -16.25 -5.08
CA CYS A 306 -11.89 -17.14 -4.47
C CYS A 306 -10.66 -17.24 -5.38
N ILE A 307 -9.47 -17.25 -4.79
CA ILE A 307 -8.23 -17.48 -5.50
C ILE A 307 -7.70 -18.86 -5.13
N ARG A 308 -7.48 -19.70 -6.15
CA ARG A 308 -6.85 -21.01 -6.00
C ARG A 308 -5.35 -20.87 -6.23
N VAL A 309 -4.56 -21.32 -5.27
CA VAL A 309 -3.09 -21.37 -5.32
C VAL A 309 -2.69 -22.80 -4.99
N GLU A 310 -2.12 -23.51 -5.96
CA GLU A 310 -1.94 -24.96 -5.89
C GLU A 310 -3.27 -25.65 -5.49
N ASP A 311 -3.26 -26.43 -4.41
CA ASP A 311 -4.43 -27.15 -3.89
C ASP A 311 -5.21 -26.35 -2.83
N GLU A 312 -4.80 -25.12 -2.51
CA GLU A 312 -5.44 -24.26 -1.51
C GLU A 312 -6.36 -23.20 -2.13
N TYR A 313 -7.49 -22.97 -1.47
CA TYR A 313 -8.51 -22.00 -1.87
C TYR A 313 -8.60 -20.86 -0.87
N PHE A 314 -8.44 -19.63 -1.35
CA PHE A 314 -8.40 -18.41 -0.56
C PHE A 314 -9.65 -17.58 -0.86
N PRO A 315 -10.67 -17.59 0.01
CA PRO A 315 -11.81 -16.70 -0.13
C PRO A 315 -11.36 -15.25 0.03
N CYS A 316 -11.81 -14.35 -0.84
CA CYS A 316 -11.45 -12.93 -0.77
C CYS A 316 -12.51 -12.01 -1.40
N HIS A 317 -12.34 -10.70 -1.24
CA HIS A 317 -13.25 -9.68 -1.79
C HIS A 317 -12.59 -9.00 -2.99
N LYS A 318 -13.28 -8.94 -4.12
CA LYS A 318 -12.79 -8.24 -5.32
C LYS A 318 -12.46 -6.79 -4.99
N ALA A 319 -13.36 -6.12 -4.26
CA ALA A 319 -13.22 -4.73 -3.84
C ALA A 319 -11.86 -4.37 -3.20
N ILE A 320 -11.33 -5.22 -2.32
CA ILE A 320 -10.04 -4.96 -1.67
C ILE A 320 -8.85 -5.43 -2.50
N ILE A 321 -8.96 -6.56 -3.18
CA ILE A 321 -7.83 -7.14 -3.90
C ILE A 321 -7.51 -6.36 -5.19
N THR A 322 -8.53 -5.93 -5.93
CA THR A 322 -8.35 -5.08 -7.13
C THR A 322 -7.96 -3.67 -6.75
N GLY A 323 -8.43 -3.17 -5.60
CA GLY A 323 -8.11 -1.83 -5.14
C GLY A 323 -6.69 -1.68 -4.59
N ARG A 324 -6.05 -2.79 -4.20
CA ARG A 324 -4.71 -2.78 -3.58
C ARG A 324 -3.63 -3.51 -4.36
N SER A 325 -3.97 -4.20 -5.44
CA SER A 325 -3.02 -4.80 -6.37
C SER A 325 -3.46 -4.50 -7.79
N GLU A 326 -2.61 -3.78 -8.53
CA GLU A 326 -2.86 -3.48 -9.94
C GLU A 326 -2.86 -4.74 -10.81
N TYR A 327 -2.07 -5.75 -10.44
CA TYR A 327 -2.11 -7.07 -11.07
C TYR A 327 -3.52 -7.69 -10.99
N PHE A 328 -4.09 -7.76 -9.78
CA PHE A 328 -5.44 -8.31 -9.61
C PHE A 328 -6.50 -7.41 -10.25
N ASN A 329 -6.32 -6.08 -10.24
CA ASN A 329 -7.20 -5.17 -10.97
C ASN A 329 -7.22 -5.48 -12.47
N ALA A 330 -6.05 -5.64 -13.09
CA ALA A 330 -5.94 -6.01 -14.49
C ALA A 330 -6.54 -7.40 -14.77
N MET A 331 -6.34 -8.35 -13.85
CA MET A 331 -6.87 -9.71 -13.97
C MET A 331 -8.41 -9.74 -13.93
N PHE A 332 -9.03 -8.98 -13.01
CA PHE A 332 -10.49 -9.00 -12.81
C PHE A 332 -11.25 -8.01 -13.68
N ASN A 333 -10.64 -6.87 -14.04
CA ASN A 333 -11.31 -5.77 -14.75
C ASN A 333 -10.70 -5.47 -16.14
N GLY A 334 -9.64 -6.18 -16.54
CA GLY A 334 -9.00 -5.99 -17.84
C GLY A 334 -9.79 -6.60 -19.02
N PRO A 335 -9.35 -6.36 -20.26
CA PRO A 335 -10.05 -6.83 -21.47
C PRO A 335 -10.13 -8.36 -21.58
N PHE A 336 -9.26 -9.09 -20.87
CA PHE A 336 -9.23 -10.55 -20.82
C PHE A 336 -9.86 -11.12 -19.55
N ALA A 337 -10.55 -10.28 -18.76
CA ALA A 337 -11.21 -10.70 -17.54
C ALA A 337 -12.25 -11.79 -17.85
N LYS A 338 -12.09 -12.94 -17.21
CA LYS A 338 -13.07 -14.02 -17.28
C LYS A 338 -14.11 -13.80 -16.19
N ALA A 339 -15.39 -14.02 -16.51
CA ALA A 339 -16.47 -14.05 -15.53
C ALA A 339 -16.43 -15.33 -14.69
N GLN A 340 -15.33 -15.54 -13.97
CA GLN A 340 -15.10 -16.69 -13.10
C GLN A 340 -15.11 -16.24 -11.64
N HIS A 341 -15.73 -17.05 -10.77
CA HIS A 341 -15.74 -16.83 -9.33
C HIS A 341 -14.49 -17.40 -8.65
N ILE A 342 -13.89 -18.44 -9.23
CA ILE A 342 -12.62 -19.03 -8.79
C ILE A 342 -11.57 -18.69 -9.84
N VAL A 343 -10.48 -18.05 -9.42
CA VAL A 343 -9.35 -17.75 -10.30
C VAL A 343 -8.13 -18.51 -9.81
N THR A 344 -7.48 -19.26 -10.71
CA THR A 344 -6.25 -19.97 -10.41
C THR A 344 -5.05 -19.09 -10.68
N VAL A 345 -4.11 -19.07 -9.74
CA VAL A 345 -2.83 -18.38 -9.85
C VAL A 345 -1.73 -19.44 -9.77
N SER A 346 -0.87 -19.50 -10.78
CA SER A 346 0.24 -20.46 -10.87
C SER A 346 1.53 -19.88 -10.28
N ASP A 347 2.52 -20.75 -10.05
CA ASP A 347 3.88 -20.38 -9.60
C ASP A 347 3.91 -19.56 -8.30
N LEU A 348 3.07 -19.93 -7.34
CA LEU A 348 3.01 -19.24 -6.05
C LEU A 348 2.76 -20.25 -4.94
N ASN A 349 3.58 -20.19 -3.88
CA ASN A 349 3.38 -21.02 -2.71
C ASN A 349 2.15 -20.52 -1.89
N PRO A 350 1.28 -21.42 -1.38
CA PRO A 350 0.12 -21.02 -0.57
C PRO A 350 0.47 -20.20 0.68
N GLY A 351 1.58 -20.51 1.35
CA GLY A 351 2.06 -19.76 2.51
C GLY A 351 2.42 -18.31 2.16
N ILE A 352 3.07 -18.11 1.02
CA ILE A 352 3.44 -16.77 0.53
C ILE A 352 2.20 -16.01 0.09
N PHE A 353 1.26 -16.66 -0.59
CA PHE A 353 0.00 -16.02 -0.93
C PHE A 353 -0.80 -15.62 0.32
N ALA A 354 -0.74 -16.42 1.39
CA ALA A 354 -1.36 -16.05 2.67
C ALA A 354 -0.76 -14.77 3.25
N LEU A 355 0.57 -14.60 3.20
CA LEU A 355 1.27 -13.38 3.62
C LEU A 355 0.88 -12.17 2.75
N MET A 356 0.85 -12.34 1.42
CA MET A 356 0.42 -11.30 0.50
C MET A 356 -1.02 -10.88 0.76
N LEU A 357 -1.91 -11.85 1.01
CA LEU A 357 -3.31 -11.58 1.31
C LEU A 357 -3.47 -10.92 2.68
N GLU A 358 -2.71 -11.33 3.71
CA GLU A 358 -2.68 -10.65 5.01
C GLU A 358 -2.27 -9.19 4.85
N PHE A 359 -1.24 -8.92 4.05
CA PHE A 359 -0.79 -7.57 3.73
C PHE A 359 -1.88 -6.76 3.00
N ILE A 360 -2.55 -7.33 2.00
CA ILE A 360 -3.63 -6.67 1.27
C ILE A 360 -4.76 -6.26 2.22
N TYR A 361 -5.10 -7.10 3.19
CA TYR A 361 -6.20 -6.83 4.12
C TYR A 361 -5.84 -5.94 5.31
N THR A 362 -4.56 -5.87 5.70
CA THR A 362 -4.19 -5.28 6.99
C THR A 362 -3.11 -4.20 6.89
N ASP A 363 -2.46 -4.07 5.73
CA ASP A 363 -1.31 -3.21 5.48
C ASP A 363 -0.08 -3.54 6.36
N LYS A 364 -0.11 -4.73 6.98
CA LYS A 364 0.93 -5.32 7.82
C LYS A 364 1.12 -6.79 7.45
N CYS A 365 2.33 -7.27 7.63
CA CYS A 365 2.65 -8.67 7.45
C CYS A 365 3.95 -8.95 8.19
N ASP A 366 3.94 -9.98 9.04
CA ASP A 366 5.16 -10.48 9.67
C ASP A 366 5.76 -11.49 8.70
N ILE A 367 6.82 -11.08 8.00
CA ILE A 367 7.48 -11.89 6.97
C ILE A 367 8.58 -12.73 7.63
N PRO A 368 8.50 -14.07 7.61
CA PRO A 368 9.58 -14.92 8.10
C PRO A 368 10.84 -14.76 7.23
N GLU A 369 12.01 -14.74 7.87
CA GLU A 369 13.31 -14.63 7.18
C GLU A 369 13.48 -15.68 6.08
N SER A 370 13.05 -16.91 6.33
CA SER A 370 13.17 -18.05 5.40
C SER A 370 12.41 -17.91 4.09
N VAL A 371 11.44 -16.97 4.01
CA VAL A 371 10.66 -16.71 2.78
C VAL A 371 10.78 -15.27 2.32
N ALA A 372 11.61 -14.45 2.96
CA ALA A 372 11.68 -13.01 2.70
C ALA A 372 12.09 -12.71 1.25
N TYR A 373 13.03 -13.48 0.68
CA TYR A 373 13.45 -13.33 -0.70
C TYR A 373 12.31 -13.65 -1.68
N GLU A 374 11.61 -14.78 -1.49
CA GLU A 374 10.50 -15.13 -2.38
C GLU A 374 9.33 -14.15 -2.26
N VAL A 375 9.02 -13.67 -1.04
CA VAL A 375 8.02 -12.62 -0.81
C VAL A 375 8.43 -11.32 -1.53
N LEU A 376 9.70 -10.96 -1.58
CA LEU A 376 10.17 -9.79 -2.32
C LEU A 376 9.83 -9.89 -3.81
N ILE A 377 10.18 -11.01 -4.44
CA ILE A 377 9.93 -11.28 -5.86
C ILE A 377 8.43 -11.25 -6.15
N LYS A 378 7.62 -11.97 -5.35
CA LYS A 378 6.17 -12.03 -5.55
C LYS A 378 5.50 -10.69 -5.24
N ALA A 379 5.98 -9.93 -4.26
CA ALA A 379 5.44 -8.59 -4.01
C ALA A 379 5.65 -7.66 -5.21
N ASP A 380 6.79 -7.74 -5.89
CA ASP A 380 7.03 -6.98 -7.13
C ASP A 380 6.12 -7.44 -8.28
N MET A 381 6.05 -8.75 -8.53
CA MET A 381 5.20 -9.32 -9.59
C MET A 381 3.72 -8.94 -9.46
N TYR A 382 3.21 -8.83 -8.22
CA TYR A 382 1.81 -8.49 -7.94
C TYR A 382 1.60 -6.99 -7.65
N LEU A 383 2.64 -6.18 -7.87
CA LEU A 383 2.63 -4.72 -7.73
C LEU A 383 2.21 -4.26 -6.32
N LEU A 384 2.82 -4.87 -5.30
CA LEU A 384 2.63 -4.60 -3.87
C LEU A 384 3.85 -3.89 -3.28
N ASP A 385 4.12 -2.65 -3.68
CA ASP A 385 5.38 -1.95 -3.39
C ASP A 385 5.72 -1.81 -1.90
N LYS A 386 4.72 -1.63 -1.03
CA LYS A 386 4.95 -1.56 0.42
C LYS A 386 5.30 -2.93 0.99
N LEU A 387 4.71 -4.03 0.49
CA LEU A 387 5.13 -5.38 0.87
C LEU A 387 6.55 -5.67 0.37
N LYS A 388 6.89 -5.25 -0.85
CA LYS A 388 8.25 -5.32 -1.41
C LYS A 388 9.26 -4.60 -0.50
N SER A 389 8.90 -3.42 -0.03
CA SER A 389 9.71 -2.65 0.92
C SER A 389 9.87 -3.35 2.28
N LEU A 390 8.80 -3.97 2.80
CA LEU A 390 8.85 -4.75 4.06
C LEU A 390 9.77 -5.97 3.91
N ALA A 391 9.67 -6.71 2.80
CA ALA A 391 10.55 -7.84 2.52
C ALA A 391 12.02 -7.41 2.41
N SER A 392 12.30 -6.28 1.76
CA SER A 392 13.64 -5.69 1.71
C SER A 392 14.17 -5.31 3.09
N ILE A 393 13.32 -4.80 3.98
CA ILE A 393 13.72 -4.51 5.36
C ILE A 393 14.16 -5.79 6.07
N VAL A 394 13.39 -6.88 5.97
CA VAL A 394 13.75 -8.17 6.58
C VAL A 394 15.08 -8.68 6.05
N LEU A 395 15.28 -8.68 4.73
CA LEU A 395 16.54 -9.11 4.09
C LEU A 395 17.76 -8.30 4.57
N THR A 396 17.59 -6.99 4.76
CA THR A 396 18.69 -6.08 5.15
C THR A 396 18.87 -5.91 6.65
N SER A 397 17.98 -6.50 7.45
CA SER A 397 18.09 -6.54 8.92
C SER A 397 18.90 -7.73 9.42
N SER A 398 19.07 -8.77 8.59
CA SER A 398 19.98 -9.88 8.88
C SER A 398 21.45 -9.45 8.78
N LEU A 399 22.30 -10.07 9.59
CA LEU A 399 23.76 -9.91 9.50
C LEU A 399 24.33 -10.66 8.30
N GLU A 400 23.82 -11.87 8.05
CA GLU A 400 24.23 -12.71 6.92
C GLU A 400 23.17 -12.71 5.80
N PRO A 401 23.58 -12.92 4.53
CA PRO A 401 22.66 -13.05 3.42
C PRO A 401 21.66 -14.19 3.65
N LEU A 402 20.37 -13.88 3.60
CA LEU A 402 19.29 -14.87 3.70
C LEU A 402 19.08 -15.65 2.40
N GLU A 403 19.78 -15.27 1.33
CA GLU A 403 19.81 -15.88 0.00
C GLU A 403 21.22 -15.66 -0.59
N ASP A 404 21.57 -16.36 -1.67
CA ASP A 404 22.87 -16.16 -2.35
C ASP A 404 23.12 -14.65 -2.64
N ILE A 405 24.27 -14.14 -2.18
CA ILE A 405 24.59 -12.71 -2.23
C ILE A 405 24.65 -12.15 -3.66
N TYR A 406 25.06 -12.97 -4.64
CA TYR A 406 25.12 -12.55 -6.04
C TYR A 406 23.70 -12.45 -6.61
N VAL A 407 22.82 -13.38 -6.22
CA VAL A 407 21.38 -13.33 -6.56
C VAL A 407 20.73 -12.10 -5.94
N LEU A 408 20.99 -11.82 -4.66
CA LEU A 408 20.47 -10.63 -3.98
C LEU A 408 20.94 -9.33 -4.64
N ARG A 409 22.22 -9.24 -5.02
CA ARG A 409 22.76 -8.05 -5.69
C ARG A 409 22.08 -7.79 -7.03
N ARG A 410 21.96 -8.81 -7.88
CA ARG A 410 21.28 -8.68 -9.18
C ARG A 410 19.80 -8.32 -9.01
N THR A 411 19.11 -9.01 -8.10
CA THR A 411 17.71 -8.72 -7.77
C THR A 411 17.52 -7.29 -7.30
N ALA A 412 18.44 -6.77 -6.48
CA ALA A 412 18.37 -5.39 -6.00
C ALA A 412 18.46 -4.37 -7.14
N VAL A 413 19.31 -4.63 -8.15
CA VAL A 413 19.42 -3.78 -9.34
C VAL A 413 18.18 -3.91 -10.21
N ASP A 414 17.78 -5.14 -10.54
CA ASP A 414 16.65 -5.43 -11.44
C ASP A 414 15.34 -4.82 -10.90
N LEU A 415 15.12 -4.94 -9.60
CA LEU A 415 13.92 -4.43 -8.92
C LEU A 415 14.06 -2.98 -8.44
N ASN A 416 15.20 -2.33 -8.68
CA ASN A 416 15.52 -0.96 -8.25
C ASN A 416 15.33 -0.71 -6.74
N ILE A 417 15.94 -1.56 -5.90
CA ILE A 417 15.81 -1.53 -4.45
C ILE A 417 17.12 -0.99 -3.82
N ASP A 418 17.23 0.35 -3.75
CA ASP A 418 18.41 1.06 -3.22
C ASP A 418 18.91 0.48 -1.87
N ARG A 419 17.98 0.14 -0.97
CA ARG A 419 18.31 -0.34 0.38
C ARG A 419 19.02 -1.69 0.33
N LEU A 420 18.54 -2.61 -0.51
CA LEU A 420 19.11 -3.95 -0.64
C LEU A 420 20.44 -3.89 -1.41
N GLU A 421 20.52 -3.03 -2.42
CA GLU A 421 21.76 -2.75 -3.16
C GLU A 421 22.88 -2.26 -2.24
N GLN A 422 22.61 -1.24 -1.43
CA GLN A 422 23.58 -0.71 -0.48
C GLN A 422 24.00 -1.73 0.58
N TRP A 423 23.05 -2.56 1.02
CA TRP A 423 23.36 -3.65 1.96
C TRP A 423 24.27 -4.71 1.31
N CYS A 424 24.03 -5.09 0.05
CA CYS A 424 24.89 -6.03 -0.67
C CYS A 424 26.29 -5.45 -0.90
N SER A 425 26.39 -4.19 -1.33
CA SER A 425 27.67 -3.51 -1.55
C SER A 425 28.49 -3.41 -0.26
N ARG A 426 27.82 -3.15 0.88
CA ARG A 426 28.46 -3.20 2.19
C ARG A 426 29.00 -4.60 2.50
N TRP A 427 28.18 -5.64 2.32
CA TRP A 427 28.59 -7.02 2.59
C TRP A 427 29.82 -7.41 1.76
N PHE A 428 29.84 -7.06 0.46
CA PHE A 428 31.00 -7.30 -0.41
C PHE A 428 32.25 -6.52 0.03
N ALA A 429 32.12 -5.28 0.51
CA ALA A 429 33.26 -4.53 1.03
C ALA A 429 33.84 -5.15 2.33
N GLU A 430 32.97 -5.72 3.17
CA GLU A 430 33.37 -6.43 4.39
C GLU A 430 34.10 -7.74 4.05
N HIS A 431 33.62 -8.48 3.04
CA HIS A 431 34.14 -9.80 2.61
C HIS A 431 35.00 -9.75 1.35
N LEU A 432 35.54 -8.59 0.98
CA LEU A 432 36.17 -8.39 -0.33
C LEU A 432 37.24 -9.45 -0.64
N ASN A 433 38.14 -9.70 0.32
CA ASN A 433 39.23 -10.67 0.15
C ASN A 433 38.76 -12.10 -0.16
N GLU A 434 37.53 -12.46 0.21
CA GLU A 434 36.96 -13.79 -0.04
C GLU A 434 36.36 -13.91 -1.46
N VAL A 435 35.98 -12.79 -2.07
CA VAL A 435 35.27 -12.75 -3.36
C VAL A 435 36.13 -12.28 -4.53
N LEU A 436 37.35 -11.76 -4.29
CA LEU A 436 38.22 -11.20 -5.34
C LEU A 436 38.48 -12.16 -6.51
N GLU A 437 38.55 -13.46 -6.23
CA GLU A 437 38.82 -14.51 -7.23
C GLU A 437 37.54 -15.21 -7.73
N ASP A 438 36.36 -14.89 -7.19
CA ASP A 438 35.09 -15.49 -7.62
C ASP A 438 34.66 -14.87 -8.96
N GLN A 439 34.50 -15.72 -9.99
CA GLN A 439 34.04 -15.29 -11.30
C GLN A 439 32.69 -14.55 -11.23
N ARG A 440 31.79 -14.93 -10.32
CA ARG A 440 30.50 -14.26 -10.16
C ARG A 440 30.64 -12.82 -9.67
N PHE A 441 31.69 -12.51 -8.91
CA PHE A 441 31.99 -11.15 -8.48
C PHE A 441 32.53 -10.31 -9.64
N LEU A 442 33.41 -10.89 -10.46
CA LEU A 442 33.93 -10.26 -11.68
C LEU A 442 32.79 -9.96 -12.67
N ASP A 443 31.85 -10.89 -12.82
CA ASP A 443 30.67 -10.73 -13.67
C ASP A 443 29.81 -9.56 -13.21
N LEU A 444 29.60 -9.36 -11.89
CA LEU A 444 28.85 -8.21 -11.36
C LEU A 444 29.51 -6.86 -11.71
N ILE A 445 30.84 -6.77 -11.62
CA ILE A 445 31.59 -5.56 -11.99
C ILE A 445 31.42 -5.30 -13.49
N TYR A 446 31.57 -6.34 -14.31
CA TYR A 446 31.41 -6.25 -15.75
C TYR A 446 29.99 -5.84 -16.15
N GLU A 447 28.96 -6.45 -15.55
CA GLU A 447 27.54 -6.11 -15.74
C GLU A 447 27.27 -4.65 -15.36
N SER A 448 27.79 -4.20 -14.21
CA SER A 448 27.64 -2.82 -13.74
C SER A 448 28.29 -1.81 -14.71
N ALA A 449 29.49 -2.12 -15.22
CA ALA A 449 30.19 -1.27 -16.19
C ALA A 449 29.41 -1.09 -17.51
N HIS A 450 28.66 -2.11 -17.93
CA HIS A 450 27.90 -2.10 -19.19
C HIS A 450 26.44 -1.67 -19.05
N SER A 451 25.99 -1.35 -17.83
CA SER A 451 24.61 -0.91 -17.57
C SER A 451 24.26 0.46 -18.20
N ILE A 452 25.27 1.28 -18.52
CA ILE A 452 25.10 2.64 -19.07
C ILE A 452 25.27 2.62 -20.60
N GLN A 453 24.19 2.86 -21.36
CA GLN A 453 24.15 2.77 -22.84
C GLN A 453 25.12 3.71 -23.59
N LYS A 454 25.62 4.78 -22.97
CA LYS A 454 26.56 5.75 -23.57
C LYS A 454 27.66 6.13 -22.57
N ARG A 455 28.32 5.11 -22.01
CA ARG A 455 29.41 5.31 -21.06
C ARG A 455 30.58 6.06 -21.71
N GLN A 456 31.05 7.12 -21.08
CA GLN A 456 32.32 7.78 -21.38
C GLN A 456 33.44 7.14 -20.54
N GLU A 457 34.69 7.23 -21.00
CA GLU A 457 35.86 6.71 -20.26
C GLU A 457 35.99 7.31 -18.84
N THR A 458 35.37 8.46 -18.58
CA THR A 458 35.35 9.14 -17.27
C THR A 458 34.14 8.80 -16.38
N ASP A 459 33.19 8.00 -16.88
CA ASP A 459 32.00 7.66 -16.11
C ASP A 459 32.35 6.57 -15.09
N THR A 460 31.94 6.75 -13.84
CA THR A 460 32.22 5.76 -12.80
C THR A 460 31.41 4.48 -12.97
N ILE A 461 31.92 3.35 -12.45
CA ILE A 461 31.18 2.09 -12.40
C ILE A 461 30.36 2.08 -11.11
N PRO A 462 29.01 2.09 -11.15
CA PRO A 462 28.19 2.25 -9.94
C PRO A 462 28.52 1.27 -8.82
N PHE A 463 28.72 -0.01 -9.15
CA PHE A 463 29.05 -1.01 -8.15
C PHE A 463 30.44 -0.80 -7.54
N VAL A 464 31.42 -0.33 -8.32
CA VAL A 464 32.77 -0.03 -7.82
C VAL A 464 32.75 1.20 -6.92
N ASP A 465 31.98 2.22 -7.27
CA ASP A 465 31.80 3.40 -6.42
C ASP A 465 31.16 3.05 -5.07
N ASP A 466 30.14 2.19 -5.09
CA ASP A 466 29.54 1.69 -3.85
C ASP A 466 30.57 0.93 -3.00
N LEU A 467 31.41 0.08 -3.62
CA LEU A 467 32.49 -0.63 -2.91
C LEU A 467 33.50 0.36 -2.31
N ARG A 468 33.97 1.34 -3.09
CA ARG A 468 34.89 2.40 -2.63
C ARG A 468 34.28 3.15 -1.43
N TYR A 469 33.00 3.51 -1.52
CA TYR A 469 32.26 4.14 -0.42
C TYR A 469 32.25 3.28 0.84
N TRP A 470 31.83 2.02 0.75
CA TRP A 470 31.73 1.14 1.93
C TRP A 470 33.10 0.76 2.50
N LEU A 471 34.14 0.66 1.67
CA LEU A 471 35.52 0.50 2.14
C LEU A 471 36.01 1.72 2.93
N SER A 472 35.71 2.95 2.48
CA SER A 472 36.05 4.16 3.25
C SER A 472 35.40 4.13 4.65
N LYS A 473 34.18 3.60 4.76
CA LYS A 473 33.47 3.44 6.04
C LYS A 473 34.08 2.33 6.89
N LYS A 474 34.44 1.20 6.29
CA LYS A 474 35.10 0.08 6.97
C LYS A 474 36.41 0.51 7.63
N TYR A 475 37.23 1.27 6.91
CA TYR A 475 38.53 1.75 7.38
C TYR A 475 38.48 3.11 8.10
N SER A 476 37.29 3.70 8.27
CA SER A 476 37.08 5.01 8.91
C SER A 476 37.84 6.17 8.26
N VAL A 477 38.02 6.13 6.94
CA VAL A 477 38.66 7.20 6.15
C VAL A 477 37.65 8.31 5.87
N PHE A 478 37.99 9.57 6.17
CA PHE A 478 37.11 10.70 5.92
C PHE A 478 37.27 11.22 4.48
N GLU A 479 36.18 11.72 3.90
CA GLU A 479 36.16 12.26 2.53
C GLU A 479 37.12 13.45 2.33
N GLY A 480 37.51 14.13 3.40
CA GLY A 480 38.50 15.21 3.37
C GLY A 480 39.93 14.74 3.19
N ASP A 481 40.23 13.50 3.58
CA ASP A 481 41.56 12.90 3.57
C ASP A 481 41.81 12.13 2.26
N ILE A 482 40.76 11.96 1.44
CA ILE A 482 40.82 11.29 0.14
C ILE A 482 41.15 12.33 -0.95
N ASP A 483 42.28 12.14 -1.62
CA ASP A 483 42.60 12.91 -2.81
C ASP A 483 41.57 12.65 -3.92
N LYS A 484 40.97 13.73 -4.42
CA LYS A 484 39.84 13.66 -5.36
C LYS A 484 40.21 13.12 -6.73
N LYS A 485 41.50 13.08 -7.07
CA LYS A 485 41.96 12.57 -8.37
C LYS A 485 42.27 11.08 -8.32
N SER A 486 42.93 10.64 -7.25
CA SER A 486 43.37 9.26 -7.09
C SER A 486 42.38 8.38 -6.32
N GLY A 487 41.47 8.98 -5.54
CA GLY A 487 40.60 8.26 -4.62
C GLY A 487 41.33 7.66 -3.42
N ARG A 488 42.60 8.04 -3.18
CA ARG A 488 43.49 7.50 -2.15
C ARG A 488 43.75 8.50 -1.04
N VAL A 489 44.20 8.00 0.11
CA VAL A 489 44.81 8.86 1.13
C VAL A 489 46.26 9.10 0.74
N ASP A 490 46.62 10.35 0.47
CA ASP A 490 47.95 10.79 -0.01
C ASP A 490 48.55 11.82 0.96
N ASP A 491 48.74 11.39 2.21
CA ASP A 491 49.36 12.18 3.27
C ASP A 491 50.78 11.64 3.57
N GLU A 492 51.69 12.52 4.00
CA GLU A 492 53.08 12.14 4.34
C GLU A 492 53.13 11.13 5.51
N ASP A 493 52.13 11.15 6.40
CA ASP A 493 52.01 10.30 7.59
C ASP A 493 50.69 9.49 7.58
N ILE A 494 50.52 8.55 6.63
CA ILE A 494 49.36 7.65 6.64
C ILE A 494 49.37 6.68 7.83
N THR A 495 48.20 6.48 8.44
CA THR A 495 47.99 5.47 9.46
C THR A 495 48.01 4.05 8.86
N ALA A 496 48.21 3.03 9.71
CA ALA A 496 48.19 1.64 9.27
C ALA A 496 46.86 1.22 8.59
N TRP A 497 45.74 1.79 9.03
CA TRP A 497 44.41 1.51 8.49
C TRP A 497 44.19 2.20 7.12
N GLU A 498 44.73 3.40 6.92
CA GLU A 498 44.72 4.10 5.63
C GLU A 498 45.63 3.41 4.60
N ALA A 499 46.78 2.88 5.04
CA ALA A 499 47.63 2.04 4.20
C ALA A 499 46.92 0.74 3.76
N GLU A 500 46.15 0.11 4.65
CA GLU A 500 45.36 -1.08 4.34
C GLU A 500 44.18 -0.75 3.40
N TYR A 501 43.52 0.40 3.60
CA TYR A 501 42.52 0.93 2.68
C TYR A 501 43.10 1.11 1.26
N ASN A 502 44.25 1.78 1.15
CA ASN A 502 44.94 1.97 -0.13
C ASN A 502 45.34 0.62 -0.75
N SER A 503 45.90 -0.32 0.01
CA SER A 503 46.22 -1.66 -0.51
C SER A 503 44.98 -2.41 -0.99
N THR A 504 43.85 -2.26 -0.31
CA THR A 504 42.58 -2.92 -0.66
C THR A 504 42.00 -2.36 -1.96
N LEU A 505 42.01 -1.05 -2.13
CA LEU A 505 41.59 -0.41 -3.37
C LEU A 505 42.51 -0.76 -4.54
N GLU A 506 43.82 -0.96 -4.33
CA GLU A 506 44.75 -1.38 -5.39
C GLU A 506 44.33 -2.73 -5.98
N LYS A 507 43.81 -3.66 -5.16
CA LYS A 507 43.27 -4.93 -5.65
C LYS A 507 42.06 -4.74 -6.56
N ILE A 508 41.19 -3.77 -6.26
CA ILE A 508 40.04 -3.42 -7.11
C ILE A 508 40.53 -2.88 -8.45
N ASP A 509 41.51 -1.98 -8.44
CA ASP A 509 42.06 -1.41 -9.68
C ASP A 509 42.73 -2.50 -10.53
N GLN A 510 43.40 -3.49 -9.92
CA GLN A 510 43.94 -4.64 -10.66
C GLN A 510 42.84 -5.49 -11.30
N ILE A 511 41.69 -5.68 -10.64
CA ILE A 511 40.53 -6.35 -11.24
C ILE A 511 40.04 -5.59 -12.46
N LEU A 512 39.90 -4.26 -12.34
CA LEU A 512 39.43 -3.41 -13.44
C LEU A 512 40.38 -3.47 -14.64
N LEU A 513 41.69 -3.40 -14.40
CA LEU A 513 42.72 -3.58 -15.43
C LEU A 513 42.61 -4.95 -16.11
N ASN A 514 42.45 -6.02 -15.34
CA ASN A 514 42.31 -7.38 -15.89
C ASN A 514 41.03 -7.56 -16.73
N LEU A 515 39.96 -6.84 -16.39
CA LEU A 515 38.71 -6.83 -17.14
C LEU A 515 38.71 -5.85 -18.33
N ASN A 516 39.80 -5.12 -18.57
CA ASN A 516 39.89 -4.02 -19.53
C ASN A 516 38.80 -2.95 -19.33
N LEU A 517 38.54 -2.60 -18.07
CA LEU A 517 37.59 -1.56 -17.67
C LEU A 517 38.34 -0.35 -17.12
N ASP A 518 38.16 0.81 -17.75
CA ASP A 518 38.56 2.09 -17.15
C ASP A 518 37.46 2.55 -16.20
N ALA A 519 37.76 3.01 -14.97
CA ALA A 519 36.75 3.40 -13.97
C ALA A 519 37.19 4.48 -12.97
#